data_AF-A0A3E0WGQ3-F1
#
_entry.id   AF-A0A3E0WGQ3-F1
#
_cell.length_a   1.000
_cell.length_b   1.000
_cell.length_c   1.000
_cell.angle_alpha   90.00
_cell.angle_beta   90.00
_cell.angle_gamma   90.00
#
_symmetry.space_group_name_H-M   'P 1'
#
loop_
_entity.id
_entity.type
_entity.pdbx_description
1 polymer ?
#
loop_
_entity_poly.entity_id
_entity_poly.type
_entity_poly.pdbx_seq_one_letter_code
_entity_poly.pdbx_strand_id
1 'polypeptide(L)'
;MSDYDNPYEKAATRAVELGNRLAELDQDAHLWDIADGLLAGAIQYWLYSRQPCADPACEECATIRSGELRLQELLRLAEEFARSSEYFDSPSDFGVGHA
;
A
#
# COMPACT_ATOMS: atom_id res chain seq x y z
N MET A 1 -21.77 3.17 15.37
CA MET A 1 -21.25 2.58 14.13
C MET A 1 -19.96 1.90 14.50
N SER A 2 -19.83 0.60 14.23
CA SER A 2 -18.65 -0.19 14.60
C SER A 2 -17.48 0.26 13.71
N ASP A 3 -16.25 0.34 14.23
CA ASP A 3 -15.04 0.70 13.47
C ASP A 3 -14.86 -0.14 12.17
N TYR A 4 -15.54 -1.29 12.08
CA TYR A 4 -15.57 -2.20 10.93
C TYR A 4 -16.24 -1.71 9.64
N ASP A 5 -16.83 -0.51 9.59
CA ASP A 5 -17.48 0.03 8.37
C ASP A 5 -16.57 0.94 7.52
N ASN A 6 -15.32 1.21 7.94
CA ASN A 6 -14.39 2.02 7.15
C ASN A 6 -13.86 1.23 5.93
N PRO A 7 -14.14 1.65 4.67
CA PRO A 7 -13.67 0.94 3.48
C PRO A 7 -12.15 0.82 3.40
N TYR A 8 -11.41 1.80 3.93
CA TYR A 8 -9.95 1.78 3.99
C TYR A 8 -9.43 0.65 4.88
N GLU A 9 -9.87 0.58 6.13
CA GLU A 9 -9.46 -0.45 7.09
C GLU A 9 -9.84 -1.85 6.62
N LYS A 10 -11.03 -1.97 6.02
CA LYS A 10 -11.47 -3.23 5.42
C LYS A 10 -10.53 -3.67 4.29
N ALA A 11 -10.14 -2.77 3.38
CA ALA A 11 -9.22 -3.11 2.30
C ALA A 11 -7.83 -3.53 2.84
N ALA A 12 -7.29 -2.77 3.79
CA ALA A 12 -6.00 -3.07 4.42
C ALA A 12 -6.00 -4.43 5.13
N THR A 13 -7.03 -4.69 5.95
CA THR A 13 -7.20 -5.96 6.67
C THR A 13 -7.26 -7.14 5.69
N ARG A 14 -8.04 -7.01 4.61
CA ARG A 14 -8.18 -8.05 3.60
C ARG A 14 -6.87 -8.35 2.85
N ALA A 15 -6.01 -7.35 2.66
CA ALA A 15 -4.69 -7.55 2.05
C ALA A 15 -3.78 -8.39 2.95
N VAL A 16 -3.74 -8.10 4.26
CA VAL A 16 -2.96 -8.88 5.24
C VAL A 16 -3.50 -10.31 5.35
N GLU A 17 -4.82 -10.49 5.47
CA GLU A 17 -5.45 -11.81 5.49
C GLU A 17 -5.10 -12.63 4.24
N LEU A 18 -5.03 -12.00 3.07
CA LEU A 18 -4.66 -12.68 1.83
C LEU A 18 -3.20 -13.14 1.89
N GLY A 19 -2.27 -12.31 2.36
CA GLY A 19 -0.88 -12.71 2.52
C GLY A 19 -0.69 -13.89 3.46
N ASN A 20 -1.36 -13.88 4.60
CA ASN A 20 -1.34 -15.00 5.54
C ASN A 20 -1.84 -16.30 4.89
N ARG A 21 -2.96 -16.23 4.17
CA ARG A 21 -3.48 -17.42 3.45
C ARG A 21 -2.52 -17.91 2.37
N LEU A 22 -1.86 -17.02 1.62
CA LEU A 22 -0.90 -17.43 0.60
C LEU A 22 0.31 -18.13 1.22
N ALA A 23 0.81 -17.61 2.35
CA ALA A 23 1.91 -18.23 3.09
C ALA A 23 1.52 -19.59 3.71
N GLU A 24 0.27 -19.76 4.13
CA GLU A 24 -0.24 -21.05 4.62
C GLU A 24 -0.37 -22.11 3.50
N LEU A 25 -0.73 -21.68 2.29
CA LEU A 25 -0.94 -22.56 1.14
C LEU A 25 0.37 -23.07 0.53
N ASP A 26 1.44 -22.28 0.61
CA ASP A 26 2.75 -22.62 0.09
C ASP A 26 3.82 -22.33 1.15
N GLN A 27 4.12 -23.34 1.97
CA GLN A 27 5.10 -23.23 3.06
C GLN A 27 6.55 -23.16 2.56
N ASP A 28 6.79 -23.50 1.29
CA ASP A 28 8.10 -23.41 0.66
C ASP A 28 8.32 -22.02 0.01
N ALA A 29 7.26 -21.23 -0.18
CA ALA A 29 7.35 -19.88 -0.71
C ALA A 29 8.02 -18.93 0.29
N HIS A 30 8.90 -18.07 -0.22
CA HIS A 30 9.51 -17.03 0.60
C HIS A 30 8.46 -15.95 0.91
N LEU A 31 8.32 -15.58 2.19
CA LEU A 31 7.35 -14.56 2.61
C LEU A 31 7.55 -13.22 1.90
N TRP A 32 8.79 -12.87 1.53
CA TRP A 32 9.06 -11.64 0.77
C TRP A 32 8.50 -11.69 -0.65
N ASP A 33 8.53 -12.85 -1.32
CA ASP A 33 7.97 -12.96 -2.68
C ASP A 33 6.45 -12.75 -2.64
N ILE A 34 5.78 -13.29 -1.60
CA ILE A 34 4.36 -13.07 -1.35
C ILE A 34 4.10 -11.58 -1.06
N ALA A 35 4.90 -10.96 -0.20
CA ALA A 35 4.75 -9.54 0.15
C ALA A 35 4.94 -8.61 -1.06
N ASP A 36 5.97 -8.86 -1.88
CA ASP A 36 6.25 -8.12 -3.11
C ASP A 36 5.11 -8.28 -4.12
N GLY A 37 4.57 -9.49 -4.25
CA GLY A 37 3.41 -9.77 -5.10
C GLY A 37 2.14 -9.03 -4.65
N LEU A 38 1.87 -9.00 -3.33
CA LEU A 38 0.75 -8.24 -2.77
C LEU A 38 0.91 -6.73 -3.00
N LEU A 39 2.12 -6.20 -2.77
CA LEU A 39 2.42 -4.79 -3.01
C LEU A 39 2.24 -4.43 -4.49
N ALA A 40 2.74 -5.26 -5.41
CA ALA A 40 2.58 -5.06 -6.85
C ALA A 40 1.09 -5.04 -7.24
N GLY A 41 0.29 -5.96 -6.71
CA GLY A 41 -1.16 -6.01 -6.95
C GLY A 41 -1.89 -4.78 -6.39
N ALA A 42 -1.52 -4.32 -5.18
CA ALA A 42 -2.08 -3.11 -4.58
C ALA A 42 -1.76 -1.85 -5.40
N ILE A 43 -0.52 -1.72 -5.87
CA ILE A 43 -0.08 -0.63 -6.76
C ILE A 43 -0.89 -0.65 -8.06
N GLN A 44 -1.05 -1.84 -8.68
CA GLN A 44 -1.81 -1.99 -9.92
C GLN A 44 -3.26 -1.56 -9.75
N TYR A 45 -3.93 -1.99 -8.66
CA TYR A 45 -5.30 -1.60 -8.37
C TYR A 45 -5.43 -0.09 -8.08
N TRP A 46 -4.49 0.48 -7.33
CA TRP A 46 -4.48 1.91 -7.04
C TRP A 46 -4.38 2.73 -8.33
N LEU A 47 -3.43 2.39 -9.21
CA LEU A 47 -3.26 3.06 -10.51
C LEU A 47 -4.48 2.92 -11.42
N TYR A 48 -5.15 1.75 -11.38
CA TYR A 48 -6.40 1.51 -12.09
C TYR A 48 -7.54 2.40 -11.56
N SER A 49 -7.68 2.51 -10.23
CA SER A 49 -8.73 3.34 -9.61
C SER A 49 -8.52 4.85 -9.79
N ARG A 50 -7.31 5.28 -10.17
CA ARG A 50 -6.90 6.67 -10.36
C ARG A 50 -6.63 7.02 -11.83
N GLN A 51 -7.31 6.37 -12.77
CA GLN A 51 -7.24 6.79 -14.16
C GLN A 51 -7.84 8.19 -14.32
N PRO A 52 -7.13 9.16 -14.93
CA PRO A 52 -7.67 10.48 -15.17
C PRO A 52 -8.80 10.44 -16.20
N CYS A 53 -9.66 11.45 -16.20
CA CYS A 53 -10.65 11.62 -17.25
C CYS A 53 -9.98 12.01 -18.59
N ALA A 54 -10.76 12.05 -19.67
CA ALA A 54 -10.26 12.38 -21.00
C ALA A 54 -9.85 13.86 -21.16
N ASP A 55 -10.20 14.73 -20.21
CA ASP A 55 -9.88 16.15 -20.28
C ASP A 55 -8.53 16.46 -19.59
N PRO A 56 -7.49 16.86 -20.36
CA PRO A 56 -6.18 17.19 -19.78
C PRO A 56 -6.19 18.48 -18.93
N ALA A 57 -7.22 19.31 -19.07
CA ALA A 57 -7.41 20.55 -18.31
C ALA A 57 -8.25 20.37 -17.03
N CYS A 58 -8.75 19.16 -16.76
CA CYS A 58 -9.54 18.88 -15.57
C CYS A 58 -8.75 19.16 -14.27
N GLU A 59 -9.24 20.11 -13.48
CA GLU A 59 -8.61 20.52 -12.22
C GLU A 59 -8.63 19.41 -11.16
N GLU A 60 -9.70 18.60 -11.12
CA GLU A 60 -9.81 17.46 -10.18
C GLU A 60 -8.76 16.38 -10.45
N CYS A 61 -8.33 16.24 -11.71
CA CYS A 61 -7.28 15.30 -12.11
C CYS A 61 -5.87 15.90 -12.02
N ALA A 62 -5.69 17.15 -11.57
CA ALA A 62 -4.41 17.86 -11.67
C ALA A 62 -3.23 17.10 -11.04
N THR A 63 -3.47 16.32 -9.98
CA THR A 63 -2.46 15.52 -9.27
C THR A 63 -2.29 14.09 -9.80
N ILE A 64 -3.11 13.65 -10.76
CA ILE A 64 -3.10 12.27 -11.29
C ILE A 64 -3.16 12.17 -12.83
N ARG A 65 -3.21 13.31 -13.54
CA ARG A 65 -3.40 13.38 -15.00
C ARG A 65 -2.26 12.84 -15.85
N SER A 66 -1.14 12.44 -15.24
CA SER A 66 -0.05 11.78 -15.95
C SER A 66 0.44 10.55 -15.17
N GLY A 67 1.25 9.71 -15.81
CA GLY A 67 1.93 8.61 -15.13
C GLY A 67 2.82 9.09 -13.99
N GLU A 68 3.62 10.13 -14.24
CA GLU A 68 4.56 10.69 -13.27
C GLU A 68 3.85 11.29 -12.05
N LEU A 69 2.76 12.03 -12.27
CA LEU A 69 1.99 12.62 -11.18
C LEU A 69 1.35 11.55 -10.29
N ARG A 70 0.84 10.46 -10.89
CA ARG A 70 0.35 9.30 -10.14
C ARG A 70 1.46 8.61 -9.35
N LEU A 71 2.65 8.47 -9.93
CA LEU A 71 3.80 7.91 -9.22
C LEU A 71 4.20 8.78 -8.02
N GLN A 72 4.26 10.09 -8.21
CA GLN A 72 4.56 11.04 -7.13
C GLN A 72 3.56 10.92 -5.97
N GLU A 73 2.27 10.86 -6.27
CA GLU A 73 1.24 10.71 -5.23
C GLU A 73 1.29 9.33 -4.56
N LEU A 74 1.59 8.28 -5.33
CA LEU A 74 1.79 6.93 -4.78
C LEU A 74 2.98 6.87 -3.82
N LEU A 75 4.10 7.49 -4.17
CA LEU A 75 5.28 7.56 -3.30
C LEU A 75 4.98 8.35 -2.01
N ARG A 76 4.25 9.45 -2.12
CA ARG A 76 3.79 10.24 -0.96
C ARG A 76 2.95 9.39 -0.01
N LEU A 77 1.97 8.65 -0.54
CA LEU A 77 1.13 7.75 0.24
C LEU A 77 1.92 6.58 0.85
N ALA A 78 2.84 5.99 0.08
CA ALA A 78 3.67 4.90 0.55
C ALA A 78 4.55 5.34 1.74
N GLU A 79 5.13 6.55 1.67
CA GLU A 79 5.86 7.12 2.80
C GLU A 79 4.96 7.34 4.01
N GLU A 80 3.77 7.93 3.81
CA GLU A 80 2.80 8.16 4.89
C GLU A 80 2.39 6.84 5.57
N PHE A 81 2.02 5.83 4.79
CA PHE A 81 1.61 4.52 5.29
C PHE A 81 2.75 3.81 6.01
N ALA A 82 3.96 3.83 5.43
CA ALA A 82 5.14 3.24 6.06
C ALA A 82 5.39 3.89 7.42
N ARG A 83 5.47 5.22 7.51
CA ARG A 83 5.72 5.94 8.77
C ARG A 83 4.64 5.75 9.82
N SER A 84 3.40 5.48 9.41
CA SER A 84 2.29 5.20 10.34
C SER A 84 2.22 3.75 10.82
N SER A 85 3.00 2.85 10.21
CA SER A 85 3.00 1.43 10.53
C SER A 85 3.67 1.16 11.88
N GLU A 86 3.08 0.26 12.67
CA GLU A 86 3.70 -0.27 13.89
C GLU A 86 4.99 -1.05 13.62
N TYR A 87 5.22 -1.44 12.35
CA TYR A 87 6.42 -2.14 11.90
C TYR A 87 7.44 -1.21 11.21
N PHE A 88 7.25 0.11 11.26
CA PHE A 88 8.19 1.06 10.66
C PHE A 88 9.55 1.04 11.36
N ASP A 89 9.52 1.07 12.69
CA ASP A 89 10.68 0.93 13.55
C ASP A 89 10.63 -0.46 14.22
N SER A 90 11.76 -1.15 14.28
CA SER A 90 11.92 -2.41 15.01
C SER A 90 12.89 -2.23 16.18
N PRO A 91 12.67 -2.93 17.32
CA PRO A 91 13.63 -2.96 18.42
C PRO A 91 15.04 -3.43 18.03
N SER A 92 15.18 -4.14 16.90
CA SER A 92 16.46 -4.62 16.38
C SER A 92 17.11 -3.68 15.36
N ASP A 93 16.55 -2.50 15.11
CA ASP A 93 17.07 -1.57 14.11
C ASP A 93 18.43 -0.99 14.51
N PHE A 94 19.35 -0.96 13.56
CA PHE A 94 20.69 -0.43 13.78
C PHE A 94 20.64 1.08 13.99
N GLY A 95 21.05 1.56 15.17
CA GLY A 95 21.09 2.99 15.51
C GLY A 95 19.97 3.46 16.44
N VAL A 96 19.03 2.59 16.82
CA VAL A 96 18.13 2.84 17.94
C VAL A 96 18.93 2.61 19.23
N GLY A 97 19.44 3.69 19.82
CA GLY A 97 20.21 3.61 21.04
C GLY A 97 19.38 2.99 22.15
N HIS A 98 19.70 1.77 22.59
CA HIS A 98 19.31 1.29 23.90
C HIS A 98 19.99 2.19 24.94
N ALA A 99 19.26 3.18 25.44
CA ALA A 99 19.62 3.99 26.61
C ALA A 99 18.83 3.50 27.83
#